data_AF-A0A953XHN5-F1
#
_entry.id   AF-A0A953XHN5-F1
#
_cell.length_a   1.000
_cell.length_b   1.000
_cell.length_c   1.000
_cell.angle_alpha   90.00
_cell.angle_beta   90.00
_cell.angle_gamma   90.00
#
_symmetry.space_group_name_H-M   'P 1'
#
loop_
_entity.id
_entity.type
_entity.pdbx_description
1 polymer ?
#
loop_
_entity_poly.entity_id
_entity_poly.type
_entity_poly.pdbx_seq_one_letter_code
_entity_poly.pdbx_strand_id
1 'polypeptide(L)'
;MRNTPECRIVDSHALDVPHAWFFQLEGWVDLGESLDVVKSTIRNRIDEGYHWIVLDVAAVQSFGELGFQPMIILNELVLERRGRVVFVGMPRHCRDSYELLPTGDVEAAQFGFAGDQETAVRHIGLIERLARRGWKLNFEPGLDGAQSEQPGNPVLKLTAFTIADRPDYLVVEFDGRLSAPQVIFFESWVRQRRDEGYVHFFWEAGRVKAMTSIGEASFIAVADDVQRSGGSWSICNVSRAWRPVFDMLGYSRYFPEFESIEAALDHVSAPADESKRWQKVYGRDLPRTVTHVEPGGLDDSLVIAVDQQGILGAPFESEFNAIFAEHGVPRWLIVDGAGIDSVASSFHGALSRTAAKGGTVVFYGIREPFAEQRQYWRMFETRADAEAHLRSLHDDDIVVYARRLPWIRAVHVVLRGDLLEPRTPRVRAAILALLEPEDSFIILEPAGTRAVDRANVENLAAMSRLMMENGGCVMVAGATPEFRQAFKNAESVFEWYDNAEAAQRSAAEIIGFRNTLVQGVEETGIDGCKRIRLAGRMGLGPALDDFERQCNDVFKAGVRDLVLDLSEVQTLDDLGTLSLAAVAKACRDRGGSLVLIAVPRKLQTWLEFDSKCRQLPRLPDLKSALSWIRRKREEA
;
A
#
# COMPACT_ATOMS: atom_id res chain seq x y z
N MET A 1 -13.70 55.91 -8.97
CA MET A 1 -14.18 54.90 -8.01
C MET A 1 -15.40 54.26 -8.65
N ARG A 2 -15.31 52.99 -9.07
CA ARG A 2 -16.51 52.26 -9.51
C ARG A 2 -17.32 51.97 -8.24
N ASN A 3 -18.66 52.05 -8.30
CA ASN A 3 -19.53 51.62 -7.21
C ASN A 3 -19.29 50.14 -6.96
N THR A 4 -18.46 49.83 -5.98
CA THR A 4 -18.23 48.48 -5.51
C THR A 4 -19.50 48.02 -4.81
N PRO A 5 -20.14 46.91 -5.23
CA PRO A 5 -21.37 46.45 -4.60
C PRO A 5 -21.07 46.04 -3.15
N GLU A 6 -21.74 46.68 -2.20
CA GLU A 6 -21.64 46.37 -0.77
C GLU A 6 -22.10 44.93 -0.47
N CYS A 7 -21.48 44.30 0.54
CA CYS A 7 -21.91 42.99 1.02
C CYS A 7 -23.35 43.04 1.53
N ARG A 8 -24.21 42.10 1.10
CA ARG A 8 -25.57 41.97 1.67
C ARG A 8 -26.00 40.51 1.76
N ILE A 9 -26.93 40.26 2.69
CA ILE A 9 -27.61 38.97 2.83
C ILE A 9 -28.78 38.97 1.83
N VAL A 10 -28.79 38.03 0.89
CA VAL A 10 -29.87 37.86 -0.10
C VAL A 10 -30.85 36.77 0.25
N ASP A 11 -30.43 35.79 1.04
CA ASP A 11 -31.28 34.72 1.56
C ASP A 11 -30.84 34.33 2.98
N SER A 12 -31.79 33.93 3.81
CA SER A 12 -31.54 33.55 5.19
C SER A 12 -32.66 32.68 5.76
N HIS A 13 -32.31 31.46 6.18
CA HIS A 13 -33.27 30.50 6.74
C HIS A 13 -32.58 29.45 7.62
N ALA A 14 -33.37 28.79 8.48
CA ALA A 14 -32.93 27.63 9.22
C ALA A 14 -32.70 26.44 8.27
N LEU A 15 -31.65 25.66 8.53
CA LEU A 15 -31.38 24.42 7.80
C LEU A 15 -32.10 23.23 8.45
N ASP A 16 -32.25 22.13 7.70
CA ASP A 16 -32.77 20.86 8.21
C ASP A 16 -31.72 20.08 9.05
N VAL A 17 -30.96 20.82 9.87
CA VAL A 17 -30.05 20.29 10.87
C VAL A 17 -30.23 21.12 12.14
N PRO A 18 -30.37 20.49 13.31
CA PRO A 18 -30.54 21.22 14.56
C PRO A 18 -29.45 22.28 14.75
N HIS A 19 -29.88 23.48 15.15
CA HIS A 19 -29.00 24.60 15.46
C HIS A 19 -28.12 25.09 14.29
N ALA A 20 -28.51 24.80 13.05
CA ALA A 20 -27.87 25.32 11.85
C ALA A 20 -28.70 26.39 11.14
N TRP A 21 -28.04 27.49 10.75
CA TRP A 21 -28.64 28.60 10.02
C TRP A 21 -27.84 28.93 8.77
N PHE A 22 -28.53 29.22 7.67
CA PHE A 22 -27.95 29.54 6.38
C PHE A 22 -28.05 31.04 6.08
N PHE A 23 -26.99 31.59 5.47
CA PHE A 23 -26.97 32.92 4.90
C PHE A 23 -26.33 32.86 3.51
N GLN A 24 -27.00 33.44 2.51
CA GLN A 24 -26.40 33.69 1.22
C GLN A 24 -25.90 35.14 1.15
N LEU A 25 -24.61 35.30 0.88
CA LEU A 25 -23.94 36.59 0.78
C LEU A 25 -23.63 36.92 -0.67
N GLU A 26 -23.77 38.18 -1.05
CA GLU A 26 -23.29 38.70 -2.33
C GLU A 26 -22.60 40.06 -2.18
N GLY A 27 -21.80 40.42 -3.18
CA GLY A 27 -21.07 41.69 -3.19
C GLY A 27 -19.63 41.56 -2.68
N TRP A 28 -19.08 42.65 -2.17
CA TRP A 28 -17.72 42.71 -1.61
C TRP A 28 -17.79 42.65 -0.11
N VAL A 29 -17.18 41.62 0.48
CA VAL A 29 -17.03 41.50 1.93
C VAL A 29 -15.80 42.31 2.32
N ASP A 30 -16.00 43.61 2.51
CA ASP A 30 -14.97 44.57 2.90
C ASP A 30 -15.55 45.63 3.87
N LEU A 31 -14.73 46.50 4.44
CA LEU A 31 -15.15 47.53 5.39
C LEU A 31 -16.36 48.34 4.90
N GLY A 32 -17.35 48.50 5.79
CA GLY A 32 -18.50 49.37 5.56
C GLY A 32 -19.66 49.07 6.51
N GLU A 33 -20.65 49.96 6.53
CA GLU A 33 -21.88 49.82 7.34
C GLU A 33 -22.61 48.51 7.05
N SER A 34 -22.55 48.05 5.80
CA SER A 34 -23.16 46.80 5.34
C SER A 34 -22.60 45.56 6.05
N LEU A 35 -21.31 45.53 6.35
CA LEU A 35 -20.66 44.43 7.05
C LEU A 35 -21.10 44.34 8.52
N ASP A 36 -21.41 45.47 9.15
CA ASP A 36 -21.94 45.50 10.52
C ASP A 36 -23.40 45.01 10.58
N VAL A 37 -24.18 45.27 9.52
CA VAL A 37 -25.52 44.68 9.37
C VAL A 37 -25.42 43.16 9.22
N VAL A 38 -24.51 42.65 8.39
CA VAL A 38 -24.27 41.21 8.23
C VAL A 38 -23.86 40.58 9.57
N LYS A 39 -22.87 41.18 10.26
CA LYS A 39 -22.40 40.70 11.57
C LYS A 39 -23.50 40.66 12.63
N SER A 40 -24.24 41.76 12.78
CA SER A 40 -25.32 41.83 13.78
C SER A 40 -26.42 40.83 13.48
N THR A 41 -26.77 40.64 12.21
CA THR A 41 -27.78 39.64 11.80
C THR A 41 -27.32 38.22 12.11
N ILE A 42 -26.07 37.86 11.79
CA ILE A 42 -25.53 36.53 12.12
C ILE A 42 -25.45 36.35 13.64
N ARG A 43 -24.96 37.37 14.37
CA ARG A 43 -24.87 37.34 15.82
C ARG A 43 -26.22 37.12 16.50
N ASN A 44 -27.28 37.75 16.01
CA ASN A 44 -28.63 37.54 16.53
C ASN A 44 -29.06 36.07 16.43
N ARG A 45 -28.73 35.38 15.32
CA ARG A 45 -28.99 33.93 15.20
C ARG A 45 -28.12 33.11 16.13
N ILE A 46 -26.87 33.50 16.32
CA ILE A 46 -26.02 32.87 17.33
C ILE A 46 -26.68 32.99 18.71
N ASP A 47 -27.15 34.17 19.08
CA ASP A 47 -27.83 34.43 20.35
C ASP A 47 -29.15 33.65 20.51
N GLU A 48 -29.87 33.38 19.43
CA GLU A 48 -31.04 32.49 19.39
C GLU A 48 -30.70 30.99 19.57
N GLY A 49 -29.42 30.63 19.63
CA GLY A 49 -28.96 29.26 19.90
C GLY A 49 -28.47 28.49 18.67
N TYR A 50 -28.35 29.15 17.52
CA TYR A 50 -27.73 28.55 16.33
C TYR A 50 -26.21 28.61 16.46
N HIS A 51 -25.54 27.47 16.51
CA HIS A 51 -24.08 27.41 16.61
C HIS A 51 -23.44 26.91 15.30
N TRP A 52 -24.23 26.41 14.35
CA TRP A 52 -23.75 26.12 13.01
C TRP A 52 -24.19 27.22 12.05
N ILE A 53 -23.23 27.97 11.51
CA ILE A 53 -23.51 29.08 10.60
C ILE A 53 -22.98 28.73 9.23
N VAL A 54 -23.85 28.54 8.26
CA VAL A 54 -23.48 28.24 6.87
C VAL A 54 -23.55 29.52 6.05
N LEU A 55 -22.41 29.91 5.47
CA LEU A 55 -22.28 31.10 4.65
C LEU A 55 -22.06 30.69 3.19
N ASP A 56 -23.09 30.79 2.35
CA ASP A 56 -22.93 30.69 0.91
C ASP A 56 -22.32 31.97 0.37
N VAL A 57 -21.10 31.83 -0.13
CA VAL A 57 -20.27 32.91 -0.64
C VAL A 57 -20.03 32.76 -2.14
N ALA A 58 -20.82 31.94 -2.84
CA ALA A 58 -20.70 31.75 -4.29
C ALA A 58 -20.89 33.05 -5.09
N ALA A 59 -21.73 33.96 -4.58
CA ALA A 59 -21.97 35.28 -5.19
C ALA A 59 -21.07 36.39 -4.62
N VAL A 60 -20.14 36.07 -3.71
CA VAL A 60 -19.17 37.03 -3.18
C VAL A 60 -18.08 37.27 -4.23
N GLN A 61 -17.88 38.54 -4.57
CA GLN A 61 -16.91 38.95 -5.59
C GLN A 61 -15.49 39.01 -5.03
N SER A 62 -15.33 39.38 -3.77
CA SER A 62 -14.03 39.49 -3.11
C SER A 62 -14.21 39.50 -1.58
N PHE A 63 -13.21 38.97 -0.88
CA PHE A 63 -13.00 39.23 0.54
C PHE A 63 -11.81 40.17 0.67
N GLY A 64 -12.02 41.36 1.23
CA GLY A 64 -10.91 42.20 1.67
C GLY A 64 -10.25 41.61 2.92
N GLU A 65 -9.01 42.02 3.22
CA GLU A 65 -8.32 41.64 4.47
C GLU A 65 -9.19 41.92 5.71
N LEU A 66 -9.93 43.02 5.67
CA LEU A 66 -10.80 43.49 6.75
C LEU A 66 -12.19 42.81 6.74
N GLY A 67 -12.53 42.11 5.66
CA GLY A 67 -13.74 41.29 5.55
C GLY A 67 -13.67 39.98 6.33
N PHE A 68 -12.46 39.41 6.48
CA PHE A 68 -12.25 38.15 7.19
C PHE A 68 -12.28 38.29 8.71
N GLN A 69 -11.75 39.37 9.27
CA GLN A 69 -11.72 39.59 10.71
C GLN A 69 -13.11 39.47 11.39
N PRO A 70 -14.20 40.05 10.83
CA PRO A 70 -15.57 39.76 11.26
C PRO A 70 -15.95 38.28 11.31
N MET A 71 -15.55 37.53 10.28
CA MET A 71 -15.87 36.11 10.16
C MET A 71 -15.10 35.31 11.20
N ILE A 72 -13.86 35.69 11.50
CA ILE A 72 -13.06 35.09 12.57
C ILE A 72 -13.76 35.29 13.92
N ILE A 73 -14.17 36.52 14.23
CA ILE A 73 -14.91 36.84 15.47
C ILE A 73 -16.22 36.05 15.54
N LEU A 74 -16.98 35.98 14.45
CA LEU A 74 -18.21 35.18 14.39
C LEU A 74 -17.92 33.70 14.62
N ASN A 75 -16.80 33.21 14.08
CA ASN A 75 -16.39 31.83 14.25
C ASN A 75 -15.97 31.53 15.70
N GLU A 76 -15.21 32.41 16.35
CA GLU A 76 -14.89 32.30 17.77
C GLU A 76 -16.16 32.21 18.63
N LEU A 77 -17.16 33.06 18.37
CA LEU A 77 -18.43 33.05 19.08
C LEU A 77 -19.20 31.73 18.93
N VAL A 78 -19.13 31.08 17.77
CA VAL A 78 -19.77 29.77 17.59
C VAL A 78 -18.92 28.61 18.11
N LEU A 79 -17.58 28.71 18.07
CA LEU A 79 -16.68 27.73 18.67
C LEU A 79 -16.88 27.62 20.18
N GLU A 80 -17.13 28.73 20.88
CA GLU A 80 -17.52 28.74 22.30
C GLU A 80 -18.78 27.90 22.57
N ARG A 81 -19.66 27.77 21.57
CA ARG A 81 -20.89 26.98 21.60
C ARG A 81 -20.75 25.61 20.93
N ARG A 82 -19.51 25.17 20.67
CA ARG A 82 -19.16 23.91 19.98
C ARG A 82 -19.69 23.80 18.55
N GLY A 83 -20.02 24.91 17.91
CA GLY A 83 -20.35 24.96 16.50
C GLY A 83 -19.23 25.61 15.68
N ARG A 84 -19.49 25.85 14.39
CA ARG A 84 -18.52 26.43 13.46
C ARG A 84 -19.22 27.25 12.38
N VAL A 85 -18.47 28.18 11.80
CA VAL A 85 -18.82 28.82 10.53
C VAL A 85 -18.35 27.91 9.39
N VAL A 86 -19.25 27.59 8.46
CA VAL A 86 -18.99 26.76 7.28
C VAL A 86 -19.20 27.59 6.03
N PHE A 87 -18.13 27.85 5.28
CA PHE A 87 -18.22 28.52 3.99
C PHE A 87 -18.64 27.53 2.90
N VAL A 88 -19.60 27.93 2.07
CA VAL A 88 -20.13 27.17 0.95
C VAL A 88 -19.89 27.92 -0.35
N GLY A 89 -19.53 27.20 -1.41
CA GLY A 89 -19.44 27.78 -2.75
C GLY A 89 -18.30 28.80 -2.91
N MET A 90 -17.32 28.82 -2.01
CA MET A 90 -16.23 29.80 -2.00
C MET A 90 -15.48 29.82 -3.34
N PRO A 91 -15.52 30.94 -4.09
CA PRO A 91 -14.76 31.07 -5.33
C PRO A 91 -13.27 30.88 -5.08
N ARG A 92 -12.56 30.32 -6.07
CA ARG A 92 -11.12 30.02 -5.95
C ARG A 92 -10.30 31.25 -5.55
N HIS A 93 -10.56 32.41 -6.17
CA HIS A 93 -9.84 33.63 -5.81
C HIS A 93 -10.09 34.10 -4.37
N CYS A 94 -11.29 33.84 -3.82
CA CYS A 94 -11.56 34.11 -2.40
C CYS A 94 -10.81 33.13 -1.50
N ARG A 95 -10.74 31.85 -1.87
CA ARG A 95 -9.97 30.84 -1.14
C ARG A 95 -8.47 31.17 -1.18
N ASP A 96 -7.94 31.56 -2.33
CA ASP A 96 -6.54 31.97 -2.48
C ASP A 96 -6.24 33.18 -1.57
N SER A 97 -7.15 34.16 -1.47
CA SER A 97 -7.00 35.29 -0.52
C SER A 97 -7.04 34.85 0.94
N TYR A 98 -7.86 33.85 1.29
CA TYR A 98 -7.91 33.28 2.64
C TYR A 98 -6.61 32.56 3.00
N GLU A 99 -6.04 31.78 2.08
CA GLU A 99 -4.78 31.05 2.28
C GLU A 99 -3.55 31.98 2.42
N LEU A 100 -3.66 33.22 1.92
CA LEU A 100 -2.62 34.25 2.04
C LEU A 100 -2.68 35.04 3.36
N LEU A 101 -3.74 34.89 4.15
CA LEU A 101 -3.81 35.53 5.46
C LEU A 101 -2.73 34.96 6.39
N PRO A 102 -2.15 35.76 7.31
CA PRO A 102 -1.14 35.29 8.25
C PRO A 102 -1.62 34.03 8.99
N THR A 103 -0.88 32.93 8.86
CA THR A 103 -1.27 31.57 9.27
C THR A 103 -1.74 31.45 10.73
N GLY A 104 -1.23 32.30 11.63
CA GLY A 104 -1.59 32.30 13.04
C GLY A 104 -3.07 32.58 13.33
N ASP A 105 -3.72 33.46 12.56
CA ASP A 105 -5.14 33.80 12.77
C ASP A 105 -6.08 32.83 12.04
N VAL A 106 -5.59 32.23 10.96
CA VAL A 106 -6.36 31.35 10.07
C VAL A 106 -6.44 29.92 10.61
N GLU A 107 -5.33 29.38 11.11
CA GLU A 107 -5.28 28.06 11.73
C GLU A 107 -6.10 28.03 13.04
N ALA A 108 -6.08 29.13 13.79
CA ALA A 108 -6.89 29.29 15.00
C ALA A 108 -8.39 29.32 14.71
N ALA A 109 -8.79 29.88 13.56
CA ALA A 109 -10.20 30.08 13.24
C ALA A 109 -10.93 28.81 12.77
N GLN A 110 -10.28 27.68 12.47
CA GLN A 110 -10.96 26.38 12.25
C GLN A 110 -12.25 26.41 11.40
N PHE A 111 -12.31 27.23 10.34
CA PHE A 111 -13.50 27.33 9.48
C PHE A 111 -13.80 25.98 8.79
N GLY A 112 -15.08 25.68 8.63
CA GLY A 112 -15.52 24.59 7.75
C GLY A 112 -15.62 25.06 6.31
N PHE A 113 -15.40 24.15 5.35
CA PHE A 113 -15.58 24.43 3.92
C PHE A 113 -16.39 23.33 3.26
N ALA A 114 -17.35 23.71 2.42
CA ALA A 114 -18.14 22.78 1.63
C ALA A 114 -18.35 23.30 0.20
N GLY A 115 -18.58 22.39 -0.73
CA GLY A 115 -18.81 22.77 -2.14
C GLY A 115 -20.17 23.42 -2.36
N ASP A 116 -21.19 22.95 -1.64
CA ASP A 116 -22.58 23.37 -1.73
C ASP A 116 -23.27 23.26 -0.36
N GLN A 117 -24.49 23.79 -0.26
CA GLN A 117 -25.27 23.82 0.98
C GLN A 117 -25.65 22.40 1.44
N GLU A 118 -25.97 21.50 0.50
CA GLU A 118 -26.34 20.11 0.80
C GLU A 118 -25.17 19.37 1.48
N THR A 119 -23.96 19.57 0.98
CA THR A 119 -22.73 19.02 1.53
C THR A 119 -22.44 19.59 2.92
N ALA A 120 -22.61 20.90 3.12
CA ALA A 120 -22.47 21.52 4.45
C ALA A 120 -23.47 20.94 5.46
N VAL A 121 -24.75 20.86 5.09
CA VAL A 121 -25.82 20.24 5.89
C VAL A 121 -25.46 18.82 6.28
N ARG A 122 -24.95 18.01 5.33
CA ARG A 122 -24.52 16.64 5.62
C ARG A 122 -23.36 16.60 6.61
N HIS A 123 -22.31 17.38 6.39
CA HIS A 123 -21.14 17.41 7.27
C HIS A 123 -21.53 17.82 8.69
N ILE A 124 -22.34 18.88 8.82
CA ILE A 124 -22.86 19.34 10.12
C ILE A 124 -23.68 18.23 10.79
N GLY A 125 -24.57 17.57 10.04
CA GLY A 125 -25.38 16.46 10.54
C GLY A 125 -24.53 15.28 11.02
N LEU A 126 -23.44 14.96 10.33
CA LEU A 126 -22.48 13.92 10.75
C LEU A 126 -21.77 14.32 12.05
N ILE A 127 -21.26 15.55 12.12
CA ILE A 127 -20.57 16.07 13.31
C ILE A 127 -21.51 16.06 14.52
N GLU A 128 -22.74 16.53 14.36
CA GLU A 128 -23.77 16.52 15.40
C GLU A 128 -24.08 15.10 15.93
N ARG A 129 -24.25 14.14 15.02
CA ARG A 129 -24.51 12.74 15.43
C ARG A 129 -23.34 12.15 16.19
N LEU A 130 -22.11 12.40 15.74
CA LEU A 130 -20.91 11.90 16.39
C LEU A 130 -20.65 12.58 17.73
N ALA A 131 -20.84 13.91 17.81
CA ALA A 131 -20.74 14.67 19.06
C ALA A 131 -21.72 14.19 20.13
N ARG A 132 -22.96 13.80 19.75
CA ARG A 132 -23.93 13.21 20.69
C ARG A 132 -23.49 11.86 21.26
N ARG A 133 -22.58 11.16 20.57
CA ARG A 133 -21.97 9.91 21.05
C ARG A 133 -20.62 10.13 21.74
N GLY A 134 -20.21 11.38 21.94
CA GLY A 134 -18.97 11.76 22.63
C GLY A 134 -17.76 11.94 21.72
N TRP A 135 -17.89 11.70 20.41
CA TRP A 135 -16.81 11.86 19.45
C TRP A 135 -16.61 13.33 19.09
N LYS A 136 -15.37 13.80 19.07
CA LYS A 136 -15.04 15.15 18.62
C LYS A 136 -14.38 15.09 17.26
N LEU A 137 -14.98 15.67 16.24
CA LEU A 137 -14.40 15.71 14.90
C LEU A 137 -13.69 17.04 14.63
N ASN A 138 -12.50 16.96 14.04
CA ASN A 138 -11.90 18.12 13.37
C ASN A 138 -12.08 17.97 11.86
N PHE A 139 -12.28 19.11 11.21
CA PHE A 139 -12.52 19.15 9.78
C PHE A 139 -11.20 19.40 9.09
N GLU A 140 -10.83 18.53 8.14
CA GLU A 140 -9.78 18.85 7.19
C GLU A 140 -10.42 19.27 5.86
N PRO A 141 -10.00 20.39 5.26
CA PRO A 141 -10.46 20.75 3.93
C PRO A 141 -10.22 19.59 2.97
N GLY A 142 -11.28 19.15 2.27
CA GLY A 142 -11.15 18.10 1.27
C GLY A 142 -10.18 18.52 0.16
N LEU A 143 -9.30 17.61 -0.24
CA LEU A 143 -8.46 17.78 -1.42
C LEU A 143 -9.25 17.29 -2.63
N ASP A 144 -9.48 18.19 -3.59
CA ASP A 144 -10.04 17.80 -4.88
C ASP A 144 -8.96 17.06 -5.67
N GLY A 145 -9.24 15.84 -6.12
CA GLY A 145 -8.35 15.11 -7.02
C GLY A 145 -8.15 15.87 -8.33
N ALA A 146 -7.09 15.54 -9.08
CA ALA A 146 -6.78 16.18 -10.36
C ALA A 146 -8.06 16.33 -11.21
N GLN A 147 -8.41 17.57 -11.56
CA GLN A 147 -9.61 17.85 -12.32
C GLN A 147 -9.52 17.14 -13.68
N SER A 148 -10.53 16.34 -13.99
CA SER A 148 -10.70 15.85 -15.35
C SER A 148 -11.00 17.07 -16.23
N GLU A 149 -10.19 17.29 -17.27
CA GLU A 149 -10.44 18.36 -18.26
C GLU A 149 -11.76 18.14 -19.05
N GLN A 150 -12.42 17.00 -18.89
CA GLN A 150 -13.66 16.70 -19.60
C GLN A 150 -14.89 17.16 -18.80
N PRO A 151 -15.68 18.12 -19.33
CA PRO A 151 -16.93 18.55 -18.71
C PRO A 151 -17.87 17.34 -18.53
N GLY A 152 -18.36 17.13 -17.30
CA GLY A 152 -19.36 16.11 -16.99
C GLY A 152 -18.84 14.77 -16.46
N ASN A 153 -17.51 14.56 -16.36
CA ASN A 153 -16.98 13.40 -15.66
C ASN A 153 -16.79 13.75 -14.16
N PRO A 154 -17.53 13.13 -13.23
CA PRO A 154 -17.42 13.47 -11.82
C PRO A 154 -16.00 13.18 -11.33
N VAL A 155 -15.30 14.23 -10.89
CA VAL A 155 -13.96 14.14 -10.30
C VAL A 155 -14.07 13.42 -8.96
N LEU A 156 -13.08 12.59 -8.63
CA LEU A 156 -12.95 12.02 -7.29
C LEU A 156 -12.69 13.14 -6.29
N LYS A 157 -13.55 13.25 -5.29
CA LYS A 157 -13.39 14.16 -4.17
C LYS A 157 -13.33 13.34 -2.87
N LEU A 158 -12.25 13.55 -2.13
CA LEU A 158 -12.03 12.95 -0.82
C LEU A 158 -12.10 14.05 0.23
N THR A 159 -13.04 13.94 1.17
CA THR A 159 -13.13 14.85 2.32
C THR A 159 -12.83 14.06 3.58
N ALA A 160 -11.86 14.50 4.37
CA ALA A 160 -11.44 13.79 5.56
C ALA A 160 -11.82 14.52 6.84
N PHE A 161 -12.15 13.74 7.86
CA PHE A 161 -12.46 14.22 9.20
C PHE A 161 -11.63 13.41 10.19
N THR A 162 -10.93 14.11 11.08
CA THR A 162 -10.11 13.48 12.11
C THR A 162 -10.88 13.43 13.41
N ILE A 163 -10.58 12.45 14.26
CA ILE A 163 -11.23 12.29 15.57
C ILE A 163 -10.26 12.80 16.64
N ALA A 164 -10.63 13.87 17.34
CA ALA A 164 -9.71 14.63 18.21
C ALA A 164 -9.11 13.82 19.36
N ASP A 165 -9.82 12.80 19.86
CA ASP A 165 -9.37 11.88 20.89
C ASP A 165 -8.81 10.55 20.35
N ARG A 166 -8.77 10.39 19.02
CA ARG A 166 -8.23 9.23 18.30
C ARG A 166 -7.41 9.71 17.09
N PRO A 167 -6.16 10.16 17.29
CA PRO A 167 -5.33 10.74 16.22
C PRO A 167 -4.97 9.72 15.13
N ASP A 168 -5.17 8.44 15.37
CA ASP A 168 -4.97 7.32 14.47
C ASP A 168 -6.19 7.03 13.57
N TYR A 169 -7.31 7.74 13.77
CA TYR A 169 -8.58 7.49 13.07
C TYR A 169 -8.86 8.58 12.03
N LEU A 170 -9.29 8.15 10.84
CA LEU A 170 -9.66 9.03 9.74
C LEU A 170 -10.99 8.59 9.12
N VAL A 171 -11.99 9.47 9.20
CA VAL A 171 -13.26 9.31 8.48
C VAL A 171 -13.11 9.97 7.12
N VAL A 172 -13.39 9.25 6.04
CA VAL A 172 -13.20 9.74 4.67
C VAL A 172 -14.51 9.64 3.89
N GLU A 173 -15.06 10.78 3.50
CA GLU A 173 -16.15 10.85 2.54
C GLU A 173 -15.64 10.67 1.12
N PHE A 174 -16.20 9.67 0.44
CA PHE A 174 -15.91 9.34 -0.94
C PHE A 174 -17.03 9.87 -1.85
N ASP A 175 -16.74 10.89 -2.66
CA ASP A 175 -17.67 11.41 -3.67
C ASP A 175 -17.06 11.31 -5.08
N GLY A 176 -17.87 10.87 -6.04
CA GLY A 176 -17.50 10.85 -7.45
C GLY A 176 -17.03 9.48 -7.93
N ARG A 177 -16.00 9.47 -8.80
CA ARG A 177 -15.58 8.26 -9.52
C ARG A 177 -14.12 7.90 -9.27
N LEU A 178 -13.86 6.65 -8.88
CA LEU A 178 -12.53 6.06 -8.90
C LEU A 178 -12.25 5.43 -10.28
N SER A 179 -11.69 6.21 -11.20
CA SER A 179 -11.21 5.68 -12.47
C SER A 179 -9.70 5.72 -12.59
N ALA A 180 -9.14 5.09 -13.62
CA ALA A 180 -7.69 4.99 -13.81
C ALA A 180 -6.92 6.33 -13.63
N PRO A 181 -7.41 7.49 -14.10
CA PRO A 181 -6.73 8.77 -13.86
C PRO A 181 -6.69 9.21 -12.39
N GLN A 182 -7.66 8.80 -11.56
CA GLN A 182 -7.74 9.18 -10.15
C GLN A 182 -7.02 8.20 -9.21
N VAL A 183 -6.65 7.01 -9.69
CA VAL A 183 -6.00 5.97 -8.89
C VAL A 183 -4.70 6.47 -8.27
N ILE A 184 -3.83 7.13 -9.06
CA ILE A 184 -2.55 7.66 -8.56
C ILE A 184 -2.77 8.67 -7.42
N PHE A 185 -3.74 9.58 -7.59
CA PHE A 185 -4.09 10.54 -6.55
C PHE A 185 -4.62 9.85 -5.30
N PHE A 186 -5.56 8.92 -5.45
CA PHE A 186 -6.14 8.16 -4.35
C PHE A 186 -5.09 7.40 -3.55
N GLU A 187 -4.22 6.63 -4.22
CA GLU A 187 -3.16 5.85 -3.56
C GLU A 187 -2.15 6.75 -2.85
N SER A 188 -1.72 7.82 -3.51
CA SER A 188 -0.76 8.77 -2.93
C SER A 188 -1.37 9.48 -1.73
N TRP A 189 -2.66 9.86 -1.81
CA TRP A 189 -3.38 10.50 -0.72
C TRP A 189 -3.49 9.58 0.49
N VAL A 190 -3.93 8.33 0.31
CA VAL A 190 -4.04 7.38 1.43
C VAL A 190 -2.66 7.08 2.03
N ARG A 191 -1.62 6.90 1.20
CA ARG A 191 -0.25 6.69 1.68
C ARG A 191 0.24 7.88 2.51
N GLN A 192 0.03 9.10 2.03
CA GLN A 192 0.37 10.31 2.78
C GLN A 192 -0.34 10.34 4.14
N ARG A 193 -1.65 10.04 4.19
CA ARG A 193 -2.39 10.00 5.46
C ARG A 193 -1.87 8.92 6.40
N ARG A 194 -1.46 7.77 5.88
CA ARG A 194 -0.81 6.76 6.71
C ARG A 194 0.53 7.24 7.27
N ASP A 195 1.33 7.91 6.45
CA ASP A 195 2.61 8.48 6.89
C ASP A 195 2.41 9.59 7.96
N GLU A 196 1.26 10.24 7.98
CA GLU A 196 0.81 11.17 9.03
C GLU A 196 0.33 10.46 10.32
N GLY A 197 0.26 9.13 10.33
CA GLY A 197 -0.09 8.30 11.50
C GLY A 197 -1.50 7.72 11.51
N TYR A 198 -2.31 7.98 10.47
CA TYR A 198 -3.65 7.42 10.38
C TYR A 198 -3.59 5.93 9.97
N VAL A 199 -4.13 5.05 10.81
CA VAL A 199 -4.15 3.60 10.55
C VAL A 199 -5.57 3.02 10.51
N HIS A 200 -6.58 3.76 11.00
CA HIS A 200 -7.97 3.35 10.98
C HIS A 200 -8.79 4.24 10.03
N PHE A 201 -9.15 3.70 8.85
CA PHE A 201 -9.91 4.42 7.83
C PHE A 201 -11.39 3.99 7.81
N PHE A 202 -12.29 4.98 7.84
CA PHE A 202 -13.74 4.80 7.78
C PHE A 202 -14.30 5.48 6.54
N TRP A 203 -14.56 4.71 5.49
CA TRP A 203 -14.96 5.21 4.17
C TRP A 203 -16.47 5.37 4.05
N GLU A 204 -16.96 6.60 4.02
CA GLU A 204 -18.34 6.94 3.72
C GLU A 204 -18.59 6.85 2.21
N ALA A 205 -19.19 5.73 1.80
CA ALA A 205 -19.34 5.34 0.40
C ALA A 205 -20.73 5.67 -0.19
N GLY A 206 -21.56 6.45 0.52
CA GLY A 206 -22.91 6.80 0.07
C GLY A 206 -22.98 7.58 -1.25
N ARG A 207 -21.89 8.26 -1.63
CA ARG A 207 -21.79 9.09 -2.85
C ARG A 207 -20.81 8.58 -3.89
N VAL A 208 -20.34 7.34 -3.76
CA VAL A 208 -19.59 6.69 -4.84
C VAL A 208 -20.52 6.62 -6.06
N LYS A 209 -20.15 7.28 -7.15
CA LYS A 209 -20.90 7.27 -8.41
C LYS A 209 -20.46 6.13 -9.30
N ALA A 210 -19.15 5.85 -9.33
CA ALA A 210 -18.56 4.80 -10.14
C ALA A 210 -17.19 4.37 -9.61
N MET A 211 -16.88 3.08 -9.73
CA MET A 211 -15.55 2.53 -9.53
C MET A 211 -15.24 1.67 -10.75
N THR A 212 -14.16 1.97 -11.47
CA THR A 212 -13.69 1.12 -12.59
C THR A 212 -12.89 -0.04 -12.06
N SER A 213 -12.65 -1.09 -12.85
CA SER A 213 -11.83 -2.25 -12.41
C SER A 213 -10.42 -1.87 -11.91
N ILE A 214 -9.80 -0.83 -12.48
CA ILE A 214 -8.50 -0.33 -12.00
C ILE A 214 -8.68 0.41 -10.67
N GLY A 215 -9.74 1.21 -10.54
CA GLY A 215 -10.09 1.85 -9.27
C GLY A 215 -10.41 0.85 -8.17
N GLU A 216 -11.11 -0.22 -8.52
CA GLU A 216 -11.45 -1.34 -7.67
C GLU A 216 -10.19 -2.06 -7.15
N ALA A 217 -9.30 -2.44 -8.06
CA ALA A 217 -8.03 -3.09 -7.71
C ALA A 217 -7.16 -2.20 -6.81
N SER A 218 -7.10 -0.90 -7.11
CA SER A 218 -6.39 0.08 -6.29
C SER A 218 -6.99 0.23 -4.89
N PHE A 219 -8.31 0.32 -4.79
CA PHE A 219 -9.03 0.41 -3.52
C PHE A 219 -8.75 -0.82 -2.63
N ILE A 220 -8.78 -2.02 -3.21
CA ILE A 220 -8.45 -3.27 -2.50
C ILE A 220 -6.98 -3.30 -2.08
N ALA A 221 -6.06 -2.96 -3.00
CA ALA A 221 -4.63 -3.01 -2.73
C ALA A 221 -4.23 -2.07 -1.58
N VAL A 222 -4.76 -0.85 -1.58
CA VAL A 222 -4.54 0.12 -0.49
C VAL A 222 -5.16 -0.36 0.83
N ALA A 223 -6.36 -0.93 0.78
CA ALA A 223 -7.02 -1.44 1.97
C ALA A 223 -6.26 -2.61 2.61
N ASP A 224 -5.77 -3.54 1.80
CA ASP A 224 -4.94 -4.68 2.23
C ASP A 224 -3.61 -4.19 2.81
N ASP A 225 -2.97 -3.19 2.20
CA ASP A 225 -1.75 -2.56 2.71
C ASP A 225 -1.98 -1.89 4.09
N VAL A 226 -3.10 -1.19 4.29
CA VAL A 226 -3.51 -0.65 5.60
C VAL A 226 -3.74 -1.77 6.62
N GLN A 227 -4.45 -2.84 6.25
CA GLN A 227 -4.74 -3.96 7.15
C GLN A 227 -3.48 -4.74 7.56
N ARG A 228 -2.56 -4.99 6.61
CA ARG A 228 -1.26 -5.64 6.89
C ARG A 228 -0.38 -4.82 7.82
N SER A 229 -0.55 -3.51 7.80
CA SER A 229 0.13 -2.58 8.72
C SER A 229 -0.53 -2.51 10.11
N GLY A 230 -1.47 -3.41 10.42
CA GLY A 230 -2.20 -3.44 11.70
C GLY A 230 -3.37 -2.45 11.78
N GLY A 231 -3.68 -1.75 10.69
CA GLY A 231 -4.78 -0.80 10.60
C GLY A 231 -6.15 -1.45 10.40
N SER A 232 -7.18 -0.62 10.26
CA SER A 232 -8.53 -1.07 9.88
C SER A 232 -9.08 -0.32 8.69
N TRP A 233 -9.80 -1.02 7.84
CA TRP A 233 -10.48 -0.47 6.68
C TRP A 233 -11.97 -0.81 6.74
N SER A 234 -12.81 0.17 7.04
CA SER A 234 -14.26 -0.01 7.19
C SER A 234 -15.02 0.78 6.13
N ILE A 235 -16.08 0.21 5.60
CA ILE A 235 -16.93 0.88 4.59
C ILE A 235 -18.28 1.16 5.22
N CYS A 236 -18.69 2.42 5.18
CA CYS A 236 -19.89 2.92 5.82
C CYS A 236 -20.89 3.39 4.77
N ASN A 237 -22.19 3.23 5.04
CA ASN A 237 -23.28 3.87 4.29
C ASN A 237 -23.24 3.60 2.77
N VAL A 238 -22.79 2.42 2.34
CA VAL A 238 -22.80 2.03 0.91
C VAL A 238 -24.20 2.24 0.34
N SER A 239 -24.31 3.05 -0.72
CA SER A 239 -25.61 3.34 -1.32
C SER A 239 -26.32 2.07 -1.81
N ARG A 240 -27.66 2.07 -1.81
CA ARG A 240 -28.45 0.91 -2.25
C ARG A 240 -28.12 0.46 -3.68
N ALA A 241 -27.70 1.37 -4.55
CA ALA A 241 -27.29 1.05 -5.91
C ALA A 241 -25.95 0.30 -5.96
N TRP A 242 -25.05 0.56 -5.01
CA TRP A 242 -23.71 -0.02 -4.97
C TRP A 242 -23.60 -1.27 -4.12
N ARG A 243 -24.49 -1.46 -3.13
CA ARG A 243 -24.45 -2.65 -2.27
C ARG A 243 -24.44 -3.98 -3.05
N PRO A 244 -25.28 -4.20 -4.08
CA PRO A 244 -25.20 -5.42 -4.89
C PRO A 244 -23.86 -5.59 -5.62
N VAL A 245 -23.21 -4.48 -6.02
CA VAL A 245 -21.90 -4.52 -6.67
C VAL A 245 -20.84 -4.94 -5.64
N PHE A 246 -20.86 -4.34 -4.45
CA PHE A 246 -19.97 -4.68 -3.34
C PHE A 246 -20.12 -6.15 -2.93
N ASP A 247 -21.36 -6.63 -2.81
CA ASP A 247 -21.67 -8.03 -2.51
C ASP A 247 -21.19 -8.97 -3.62
N MET A 248 -21.40 -8.61 -4.89
CA MET A 248 -20.97 -9.40 -6.05
C MET A 248 -19.44 -9.51 -6.13
N LEU A 249 -18.72 -8.42 -5.81
CA LEU A 249 -17.26 -8.39 -5.75
C LEU A 249 -16.71 -9.06 -4.48
N GLY A 250 -17.58 -9.41 -3.53
CA GLY A 250 -17.21 -10.04 -2.27
C GLY A 250 -16.54 -9.07 -1.30
N TYR A 251 -16.72 -7.76 -1.46
CA TYR A 251 -16.10 -6.73 -0.61
C TYR A 251 -16.48 -6.87 0.86
N SER A 252 -17.73 -7.24 1.14
CA SER A 252 -18.20 -7.57 2.48
C SER A 252 -17.42 -8.70 3.17
N ARG A 253 -16.63 -9.49 2.43
CA ARG A 253 -15.73 -10.51 2.99
C ARG A 253 -14.35 -9.96 3.37
N TYR A 254 -13.89 -8.92 2.68
CA TYR A 254 -12.57 -8.31 2.88
C TYR A 254 -12.63 -7.13 3.85
N PHE A 255 -13.74 -6.39 3.83
CA PHE A 255 -13.93 -5.18 4.62
C PHE A 255 -15.24 -5.26 5.39
N PRO A 256 -15.24 -4.92 6.68
CA PRO A 256 -16.47 -4.74 7.43
C PRO A 256 -17.31 -3.62 6.82
N GLU A 257 -18.56 -3.94 6.45
CA GLU A 257 -19.55 -2.97 6.00
C GLU A 257 -20.49 -2.57 7.13
N PHE A 258 -20.70 -1.26 7.29
CA PHE A 258 -21.56 -0.70 8.33
C PHE A 258 -22.64 0.18 7.72
N GLU A 259 -23.80 0.20 8.38
CA GLU A 259 -24.90 1.10 8.00
C GLU A 259 -24.62 2.55 8.36
N SER A 260 -23.59 2.84 9.16
CA SER A 260 -23.20 4.22 9.49
C SER A 260 -21.75 4.30 9.99
N ILE A 261 -21.16 5.50 9.94
CA ILE A 261 -19.82 5.76 10.49
C ILE A 261 -19.81 5.50 12.01
N GLU A 262 -20.87 5.86 12.71
CA GLU A 262 -20.99 5.66 14.15
C GLU A 262 -20.94 4.17 14.52
N ALA A 263 -21.58 3.30 13.73
CA ALA A 263 -21.54 1.86 13.94
C ALA A 263 -20.14 1.28 13.68
N ALA A 264 -19.43 1.81 12.69
CA ALA A 264 -18.06 1.41 12.39
C ALA A 264 -17.10 1.83 13.52
N LEU A 265 -17.25 3.06 14.02
CA LEU A 265 -16.45 3.57 15.13
C LEU A 265 -16.68 2.78 16.42
N ASP A 266 -17.93 2.44 16.73
CA ASP A 266 -18.26 1.58 17.88
C ASP A 266 -17.61 0.20 17.73
N HIS A 267 -17.61 -0.37 16.53
CA HIS A 267 -17.03 -1.68 16.26
C HIS A 267 -15.52 -1.70 16.49
N VAL A 268 -14.79 -0.70 15.98
CA VAL A 268 -13.33 -0.61 16.12
C VAL A 268 -12.93 -0.17 17.53
N SER A 269 -13.75 0.65 18.20
CA SER A 269 -13.45 1.17 19.54
C SER A 269 -13.88 0.25 20.68
N ALA A 270 -14.75 -0.72 20.43
CA ALA A 270 -15.09 -1.73 21.41
C ALA A 270 -13.79 -2.45 21.84
N PRO A 271 -13.46 -2.50 23.15
CA PRO A 271 -12.31 -3.25 23.62
C PRO A 271 -12.47 -4.65 23.06
N ALA A 272 -11.49 -5.09 22.26
CA ALA A 272 -11.61 -6.31 21.49
C ALA A 272 -12.00 -7.44 22.46
N ASP A 273 -13.26 -7.86 22.42
CA ASP A 273 -13.70 -9.11 23.00
C ASP A 273 -13.18 -10.17 22.04
N GLU A 274 -11.85 -10.30 21.97
CA GLU A 274 -11.10 -11.15 21.05
C GLU A 274 -11.65 -12.58 21.12
N SER A 275 -12.11 -12.99 22.30
CA SER A 275 -12.88 -14.20 22.58
C SER A 275 -14.02 -14.46 21.58
N LYS A 276 -14.86 -13.46 21.26
CA LYS A 276 -16.00 -13.64 20.33
C LYS A 276 -15.60 -13.58 18.87
N ARG A 277 -14.60 -12.75 18.53
CA ARG A 277 -14.02 -12.69 17.18
C ARG A 277 -13.43 -14.04 16.79
N TRP A 278 -12.76 -14.71 17.72
CA TRP A 278 -12.17 -16.04 17.52
C TRP A 278 -13.17 -17.19 17.73
N GLN A 279 -14.17 -17.09 18.61
CA GLN A 279 -15.25 -18.09 18.72
C GLN A 279 -16.08 -18.22 17.44
N LYS A 280 -16.33 -17.11 16.72
CA LYS A 280 -17.05 -17.17 15.43
C LYS A 280 -16.22 -17.86 14.33
N VAL A 281 -14.89 -17.85 14.46
CA VAL A 281 -13.95 -18.47 13.51
C VAL A 281 -13.62 -19.92 13.89
N TYR A 282 -13.58 -20.27 15.19
CA TYR A 282 -13.05 -21.56 15.67
C TYR A 282 -13.91 -22.34 16.68
N GLY A 283 -15.05 -21.80 17.14
CA GLY A 283 -16.13 -22.57 17.77
C GLY A 283 -15.88 -23.20 19.16
N ARG A 284 -14.91 -22.74 19.97
CA ARG A 284 -14.71 -23.21 21.38
C ARG A 284 -14.19 -22.12 22.33
N ASP A 285 -14.39 -22.34 23.63
CA ASP A 285 -13.86 -21.52 24.74
C ASP A 285 -12.36 -21.79 25.00
N LEU A 286 -11.59 -20.73 25.27
CA LEU A 286 -10.13 -20.77 25.50
C LEU A 286 -9.79 -20.73 27.00
N PRO A 287 -8.80 -21.52 27.49
CA PRO A 287 -8.20 -21.33 28.81
C PRO A 287 -6.97 -20.40 28.77
N ARG A 288 -6.65 -19.78 29.91
CA ARG A 288 -5.52 -18.85 30.09
C ARG A 288 -4.19 -19.57 30.39
N THR A 289 -3.08 -18.88 30.05
CA THR A 289 -1.70 -18.84 30.62
C THR A 289 -0.53 -19.54 29.88
N VAL A 290 0.60 -18.80 29.79
CA VAL A 290 1.98 -19.22 29.44
C VAL A 290 2.74 -19.67 30.69
N THR A 291 3.68 -20.62 30.58
CA THR A 291 4.34 -21.26 31.74
C THR A 291 5.82 -20.96 31.99
N HIS A 292 6.65 -20.41 31.08
CA HIS A 292 8.02 -19.96 31.46
C HIS A 292 8.79 -19.17 30.38
N VAL A 293 9.54 -18.14 30.80
CA VAL A 293 10.67 -17.50 30.06
C VAL A 293 11.86 -17.45 31.03
N GLU A 294 13.05 -17.95 30.65
CA GLU A 294 14.29 -17.77 31.42
C GLU A 294 15.29 -16.93 30.61
N PRO A 295 15.84 -15.83 31.16
CA PRO A 295 17.01 -15.18 30.59
C PRO A 295 18.23 -16.08 30.81
N GLY A 296 18.69 -16.74 29.74
CA GLY A 296 19.89 -17.56 29.79
C GLY A 296 21.15 -16.71 30.06
N GLY A 297 22.02 -17.16 30.96
CA GLY A 297 23.27 -16.50 31.36
C GLY A 297 24.38 -16.48 30.31
N LEU A 298 24.06 -16.22 29.04
CA LEU A 298 25.01 -15.96 27.96
C LEU A 298 24.79 -14.55 27.41
N ASP A 299 25.89 -13.84 27.16
CA ASP A 299 25.89 -12.69 26.27
C ASP A 299 25.44 -13.17 24.86
N ASP A 300 24.31 -12.62 24.37
CA ASP A 300 23.77 -12.66 22.99
C ASP A 300 22.85 -13.82 22.52
N SER A 301 22.32 -14.71 23.39
CA SER A 301 21.44 -15.83 22.96
C SER A 301 20.07 -15.84 23.65
N LEU A 302 18.96 -15.95 22.90
CA LEU A 302 17.60 -16.10 23.45
C LEU A 302 16.93 -17.38 22.91
N VAL A 303 16.44 -18.22 23.81
CA VAL A 303 15.70 -19.45 23.47
C VAL A 303 14.22 -19.24 23.82
N ILE A 304 13.31 -19.48 22.86
CA ILE A 304 11.87 -19.36 23.08
C ILE A 304 11.22 -20.73 22.90
N ALA A 305 10.62 -21.24 23.98
CA ALA A 305 9.79 -22.44 23.94
C ALA A 305 8.33 -22.05 23.68
N VAL A 306 7.71 -22.60 22.65
CA VAL A 306 6.29 -22.37 22.35
C VAL A 306 5.49 -23.65 22.63
N ASP A 307 4.46 -23.54 23.48
CA ASP A 307 3.57 -24.66 23.82
C ASP A 307 2.87 -25.26 22.58
N GLN A 308 2.59 -26.57 22.64
CA GLN A 308 2.04 -27.43 21.60
C GLN A 308 0.65 -27.04 21.09
N GLN A 309 -0.03 -26.06 21.70
CA GLN A 309 -1.38 -25.67 21.28
C GLN A 309 -1.42 -24.58 20.20
N GLY A 310 -0.28 -23.97 19.82
CA GLY A 310 -0.19 -23.15 18.62
C GLY A 310 -1.13 -21.94 18.55
N ILE A 311 -1.50 -21.34 19.69
CA ILE A 311 -2.32 -20.11 19.74
C ILE A 311 -1.50 -19.04 20.45
N LEU A 312 -0.84 -18.18 19.68
CA LEU A 312 -0.18 -16.97 20.17
C LEU A 312 -0.63 -15.82 19.26
N GLY A 313 -1.16 -14.74 19.83
CA GLY A 313 -1.66 -13.56 19.10
C GLY A 313 -0.81 -12.30 19.31
N ALA A 314 -1.26 -11.17 18.77
CA ALA A 314 -0.61 -9.85 18.79
C ALA A 314 -0.08 -9.34 20.16
N PRO A 315 -0.69 -9.65 21.33
CA PRO A 315 -0.14 -9.23 22.62
C PRO A 315 1.31 -9.70 22.85
N PHE A 316 1.68 -10.85 22.29
CA PHE A 316 3.01 -11.43 22.47
C PHE A 316 4.10 -10.69 21.69
N GLU A 317 3.80 -10.13 20.50
CA GLU A 317 4.80 -9.35 19.76
C GLU A 317 5.24 -8.11 20.55
N SER A 318 4.32 -7.50 21.32
CA SER A 318 4.64 -6.38 22.20
C SER A 318 5.57 -6.76 23.35
N GLU A 319 5.38 -7.96 23.94
CA GLU A 319 6.27 -8.50 24.97
C GLU A 319 7.65 -8.83 24.38
N PHE A 320 7.72 -9.39 23.18
CA PHE A 320 8.99 -9.60 22.47
C PHE A 320 9.70 -8.30 22.12
N ASN A 321 8.96 -7.28 21.72
CA ASN A 321 9.51 -5.96 21.48
C ASN A 321 10.07 -5.35 22.76
N ALA A 322 9.42 -5.56 23.90
CA ALA A 322 9.93 -5.15 25.20
C ALA A 322 11.23 -5.91 25.55
N ILE A 323 11.25 -7.24 25.39
CA ILE A 323 12.45 -8.08 25.62
C ILE A 323 13.60 -7.64 24.71
N PHE A 324 13.35 -7.38 23.42
CA PHE A 324 14.38 -6.92 22.48
C PHE A 324 14.83 -5.48 22.73
N ALA A 325 13.95 -4.63 23.24
CA ALA A 325 14.31 -3.28 23.67
C ALA A 325 15.20 -3.32 24.93
N GLU A 326 14.95 -4.27 25.84
CA GLU A 326 15.71 -4.44 27.08
C GLU A 326 17.05 -5.15 26.88
N HIS A 327 17.08 -6.21 26.07
CA HIS A 327 18.24 -7.11 25.96
C HIS A 327 18.92 -7.08 24.59
N GLY A 328 18.43 -6.27 23.66
CA GLY A 328 18.86 -6.32 22.26
C GLY A 328 18.23 -7.48 21.50
N VAL A 329 18.44 -7.49 20.19
CA VAL A 329 17.96 -8.58 19.32
C VAL A 329 18.97 -9.72 19.41
N PRO A 330 18.53 -10.95 19.74
CA PRO A 330 19.44 -12.06 19.96
C PRO A 330 20.13 -12.47 18.67
N ARG A 331 21.34 -13.00 18.78
CA ARG A 331 22.08 -13.54 17.63
C ARG A 331 21.54 -14.89 17.19
N TRP A 332 20.82 -15.58 18.06
CA TRP A 332 20.19 -16.87 17.82
C TRP A 332 18.77 -16.86 18.37
N LEU A 333 17.81 -17.29 17.55
CA LEU A 333 16.42 -17.47 17.94
C LEU A 333 16.01 -18.91 17.64
N ILE A 334 15.81 -19.70 18.69
CA ILE A 334 15.34 -21.08 18.57
C ILE A 334 13.84 -21.09 18.85
N VAL A 335 13.09 -21.63 17.90
CA VAL A 335 11.63 -21.79 17.99
C VAL A 335 11.31 -23.28 17.95
N ASP A 336 10.83 -23.81 19.08
CA ASP A 336 10.39 -25.20 19.23
C ASP A 336 8.87 -25.23 19.45
N GLY A 337 8.13 -25.96 18.60
CA GLY A 337 6.67 -26.07 18.77
C GLY A 337 5.89 -26.77 17.64
N ALA A 338 4.82 -27.46 18.02
CA ALA A 338 3.85 -28.08 17.12
C ALA A 338 2.82 -27.03 16.63
N GLY A 339 3.19 -26.19 15.68
CA GLY A 339 2.29 -25.13 15.19
C GLY A 339 2.96 -24.04 14.37
N ILE A 340 3.95 -24.41 13.56
CA ILE A 340 4.86 -23.46 12.91
C ILE A 340 4.11 -22.39 12.09
N ASP A 341 2.95 -22.71 11.49
CA ASP A 341 2.19 -21.77 10.67
C ASP A 341 1.63 -20.59 11.50
N SER A 342 1.15 -20.87 12.73
CA SER A 342 0.65 -19.84 13.65
C SER A 342 1.78 -19.06 14.32
N VAL A 343 2.90 -19.74 14.60
CA VAL A 343 4.07 -19.12 15.22
C VAL A 343 4.77 -18.22 14.20
N ALA A 344 5.02 -18.70 12.99
CA ALA A 344 5.74 -17.95 11.98
C ALA A 344 4.98 -16.69 11.51
N SER A 345 3.63 -16.74 11.46
CA SER A 345 2.79 -15.56 11.19
C SER A 345 2.77 -14.57 12.36
N SER A 346 2.66 -15.05 13.60
CA SER A 346 2.54 -14.19 14.79
C SER A 346 3.87 -13.63 15.29
N PHE A 347 4.99 -14.23 14.87
CA PHE A 347 6.34 -13.81 15.24
C PHE A 347 7.15 -13.27 14.05
N HIS A 348 6.51 -12.99 12.91
CA HIS A 348 7.18 -12.50 11.70
C HIS A 348 8.11 -11.32 12.00
N GLY A 349 7.63 -10.29 12.72
CA GLY A 349 8.46 -9.14 13.08
C GLY A 349 9.72 -9.51 13.90
N ALA A 350 9.60 -10.44 14.84
CA ALA A 350 10.71 -10.87 15.69
C ALA A 350 11.74 -11.72 14.93
N LEU A 351 11.25 -12.62 14.07
CA LEU A 351 12.05 -13.47 13.19
C LEU A 351 12.83 -12.62 12.18
N SER A 352 12.12 -11.69 11.53
CA SER A 352 12.67 -10.73 10.57
C SER A 352 13.73 -9.83 11.20
N ARG A 353 13.49 -9.25 12.39
CA ARG A 353 14.49 -8.42 13.11
C ARG A 353 15.75 -9.20 13.47
N THR A 354 15.59 -10.45 13.90
CA THR A 354 16.72 -11.34 14.20
C THR A 354 17.54 -11.63 12.95
N ALA A 355 16.89 -12.01 11.86
CA ALA A 355 17.55 -12.29 10.58
C ALA A 355 18.22 -11.04 9.99
N ALA A 356 17.58 -9.87 10.06
CA ALA A 356 18.09 -8.60 9.53
C ALA A 356 19.41 -8.15 10.20
N LYS A 357 19.60 -8.47 11.49
CA LYS A 357 20.87 -8.21 12.20
C LYS A 357 21.94 -9.29 11.98
N GLY A 358 21.70 -10.20 11.04
CA GLY A 358 22.60 -11.32 10.75
C GLY A 358 22.56 -12.44 11.78
N GLY A 359 21.53 -12.46 12.64
CA GLY A 359 21.24 -13.56 13.55
C GLY A 359 20.71 -14.79 12.81
N THR A 360 20.80 -15.94 13.47
CA THR A 360 20.33 -17.23 12.93
C THR A 360 19.01 -17.59 13.57
N VAL A 361 18.01 -17.92 12.74
CA VAL A 361 16.74 -18.49 13.20
C VAL A 361 16.78 -20.00 12.98
N VAL A 362 16.48 -20.76 14.03
CA VAL A 362 16.44 -22.23 13.99
C VAL A 362 15.04 -22.69 14.39
N PHE A 363 14.37 -23.38 13.48
CA PHE A 363 13.11 -24.05 13.80
C PHE A 363 13.38 -25.52 14.15
N TYR A 364 12.89 -25.97 15.32
CA TYR A 364 13.03 -27.34 15.82
C TYR A 364 11.66 -28.02 15.98
N GLY A 365 11.60 -29.36 15.94
CA GLY A 365 10.45 -30.13 16.41
C GLY A 365 9.35 -30.53 15.41
N ILE A 366 9.68 -30.93 14.16
CA ILE A 366 8.68 -31.50 13.23
C ILE A 366 8.47 -33.01 13.48
N ARG A 367 7.90 -33.40 14.64
CA ARG A 367 7.46 -34.79 14.89
C ARG A 367 5.94 -34.96 14.72
N GLU A 368 5.52 -36.17 14.36
CA GLU A 368 4.12 -36.61 14.43
C GLU A 368 3.69 -36.84 15.89
N PRO A 369 2.40 -36.71 16.21
CA PRO A 369 1.88 -37.01 17.54
C PRO A 369 1.65 -38.52 17.70
N PHE A 370 2.65 -39.27 18.16
CA PHE A 370 2.41 -40.57 18.78
C PHE A 370 3.20 -40.75 20.08
N ALA A 371 2.60 -41.58 20.93
CA ALA A 371 2.77 -41.65 22.37
C ALA A 371 4.20 -41.97 22.83
N GLU A 372 4.57 -41.35 23.95
CA GLU A 372 5.81 -41.56 24.72
C GLU A 372 7.10 -41.02 24.09
N GLN A 373 7.31 -39.70 24.15
CA GLN A 373 8.66 -39.15 24.00
C GLN A 373 8.98 -38.08 25.05
N ARG A 374 10.14 -38.30 25.69
CA ARG A 374 10.77 -37.41 26.68
C ARG A 374 11.10 -36.07 26.04
N GLN A 375 10.69 -34.99 26.67
CA GLN A 375 11.12 -33.64 26.31
C GLN A 375 12.63 -33.52 26.54
N TYR A 376 13.39 -33.28 25.47
CA TYR A 376 14.81 -32.95 25.56
C TYR A 376 14.96 -31.44 25.45
N TRP A 377 15.20 -30.79 26.57
CA TRP A 377 15.61 -29.38 26.63
C TRP A 377 17.13 -29.33 26.65
N ARG A 378 17.76 -28.55 25.75
CA ARG A 378 19.22 -28.38 25.78
C ARG A 378 19.62 -26.97 25.36
N MET A 379 20.25 -26.26 26.28
CA MET A 379 20.98 -25.01 25.99
C MET A 379 22.38 -25.36 25.49
N PHE A 380 22.89 -24.62 24.50
CA PHE A 380 24.25 -24.79 23.97
C PHE A 380 25.10 -23.61 24.39
N GLU A 381 26.28 -23.90 24.95
CA GLU A 381 27.20 -22.87 25.45
C GLU A 381 27.97 -22.18 24.32
N THR A 382 28.15 -22.84 23.16
CA THR A 382 28.83 -22.25 22.00
C THR A 382 28.17 -22.61 20.66
N ARG A 383 28.50 -21.82 19.61
CA ARG A 383 28.14 -22.14 18.21
C ARG A 383 28.63 -23.53 17.78
N ALA A 384 29.83 -23.92 18.21
CA ALA A 384 30.37 -25.22 17.89
C ALA A 384 29.54 -26.35 18.54
N ASP A 385 28.99 -26.11 19.74
CA ASP A 385 28.15 -27.08 20.45
C ASP A 385 26.76 -27.20 19.84
N ALA A 386 26.17 -26.08 19.40
CA ALA A 386 24.95 -26.12 18.61
C ALA A 386 25.20 -26.89 17.30
N GLU A 387 26.21 -26.53 16.51
CA GLU A 387 26.54 -27.23 15.26
C GLU A 387 26.89 -28.71 15.48
N ALA A 388 27.59 -29.07 16.56
CA ALA A 388 27.92 -30.44 16.91
C ALA A 388 26.69 -31.24 17.37
N HIS A 389 25.79 -30.63 18.14
CA HIS A 389 24.53 -31.26 18.51
C HIS A 389 23.62 -31.46 17.31
N LEU A 390 23.58 -30.49 16.40
CA LEU A 390 22.83 -30.57 15.16
C LEU A 390 23.39 -31.66 14.23
N ARG A 391 24.70 -31.92 14.25
CA ARG A 391 25.32 -33.09 13.60
C ARG A 391 25.02 -34.41 14.32
N SER A 392 24.57 -34.36 15.58
CA SER A 392 24.19 -35.52 16.38
C SER A 392 22.69 -35.83 16.34
N LEU A 393 21.86 -34.96 15.73
CA LEU A 393 20.44 -35.22 15.51
C LEU A 393 20.26 -36.39 14.53
N HIS A 394 19.20 -37.17 14.73
CA HIS A 394 18.89 -38.30 13.87
C HIS A 394 18.51 -37.82 12.46
N ASP A 395 18.80 -38.63 11.44
CA ASP A 395 18.47 -38.36 10.03
C ASP A 395 16.96 -38.08 9.79
N ASP A 396 16.12 -38.45 10.75
CA ASP A 396 14.66 -38.31 10.71
C ASP A 396 14.14 -36.94 11.18
N ASP A 397 14.98 -36.02 11.68
CA ASP A 397 14.54 -34.69 12.12
C ASP A 397 14.71 -33.66 10.97
N ILE A 398 13.63 -32.93 10.63
CA ILE A 398 13.74 -31.82 9.67
C ILE A 398 14.21 -30.58 10.41
N VAL A 399 15.33 -30.01 9.96
CA VAL A 399 15.83 -28.74 10.49
C VAL A 399 15.89 -27.72 9.36
N VAL A 400 15.23 -26.58 9.58
CA VAL A 400 15.28 -25.42 8.68
C VAL A 400 16.15 -24.37 9.33
N TYR A 401 17.30 -24.09 8.72
CA TYR A 401 18.13 -22.94 9.08
C TYR A 401 17.83 -21.84 8.10
N ALA A 402 17.68 -20.62 8.60
CA ALA A 402 17.62 -19.46 7.74
C ALA A 402 18.57 -18.38 8.21
N ARG A 403 19.28 -17.80 7.26
CA ARG A 403 20.13 -16.64 7.46
C ARG A 403 19.88 -15.64 6.36
N ARG A 404 19.52 -14.41 6.71
CA ARG A 404 19.44 -13.33 5.73
C ARG A 404 20.85 -12.89 5.34
N LEU A 405 21.04 -12.68 4.05
CA LEU A 405 22.24 -12.15 3.42
C LEU A 405 21.89 -10.74 2.92
N PRO A 406 21.95 -9.71 3.79
CA PRO A 406 21.43 -8.38 3.49
C PRO A 406 22.15 -7.71 2.30
N TRP A 407 23.43 -8.06 2.09
CA TRP A 407 24.24 -7.59 0.96
C TRP A 407 23.73 -8.08 -0.40
N ILE A 408 22.88 -9.12 -0.43
CA ILE A 408 22.26 -9.67 -1.64
C ILE A 408 20.76 -9.92 -1.48
N ARG A 409 20.06 -9.20 -0.59
CA ARG A 409 18.60 -9.31 -0.41
C ARG A 409 18.08 -10.75 -0.52
N ALA A 410 18.78 -11.68 0.13
CA ALA A 410 18.54 -13.10 -0.02
C ALA A 410 18.35 -13.75 1.34
N VAL A 411 17.49 -14.77 1.39
CA VAL A 411 17.39 -15.67 2.55
C VAL A 411 18.08 -16.98 2.17
N HIS A 412 19.16 -17.32 2.87
CA HIS A 412 19.82 -18.61 2.73
C HIS A 412 19.17 -19.61 3.67
N VAL A 413 18.45 -20.57 3.09
CA VAL A 413 17.73 -21.64 3.77
C VAL A 413 18.49 -22.96 3.63
N VAL A 414 18.96 -23.53 4.74
CA VAL A 414 19.53 -24.88 4.75
C VAL A 414 18.48 -25.86 5.26
N LEU A 415 18.15 -26.86 4.44
CA LEU A 415 17.25 -27.95 4.82
C LEU A 415 18.07 -29.19 5.14
N ARG A 416 17.81 -29.80 6.30
CA ARG A 416 18.34 -31.12 6.67
C ARG A 416 17.19 -32.07 6.97
N GLY A 417 17.38 -33.35 6.68
CA GLY A 417 16.36 -34.40 6.81
C GLY A 417 15.57 -34.61 5.53
N ASP A 418 14.92 -35.77 5.42
CA ASP A 418 14.08 -36.12 4.26
C ASP A 418 12.74 -35.37 4.30
N LEU A 419 12.35 -34.80 3.16
CA LEU A 419 11.12 -34.05 2.97
C LEU A 419 9.99 -35.00 2.53
N LEU A 420 9.45 -35.73 3.51
CA LEU A 420 8.34 -36.67 3.32
C LEU A 420 7.08 -36.15 4.03
N GLU A 421 5.92 -36.37 3.43
CA GLU A 421 4.60 -36.10 4.00
C GLU A 421 4.48 -36.76 5.40
N PRO A 422 3.83 -36.10 6.39
CA PRO A 422 3.00 -34.90 6.29
C PRO A 422 3.74 -33.57 6.57
N ARG A 423 5.07 -33.54 6.49
CA ARG A 423 5.89 -32.42 7.02
C ARG A 423 5.96 -31.18 6.11
N THR A 424 5.39 -31.30 4.92
CA THR A 424 5.47 -30.43 3.75
C THR A 424 4.92 -29.00 3.95
N PRO A 425 3.73 -28.77 4.54
CA PRO A 425 3.17 -27.42 4.69
C PRO A 425 4.00 -26.55 5.64
N ARG A 426 4.62 -27.18 6.65
CA ARG A 426 5.38 -26.51 7.71
C ARG A 426 6.68 -25.89 7.20
N VAL A 427 7.40 -26.58 6.32
CA VAL A 427 8.64 -26.06 5.72
C VAL A 427 8.33 -24.83 4.86
N ARG A 428 7.25 -24.88 4.07
CA ARG A 428 6.80 -23.74 3.26
C ARG A 428 6.43 -22.54 4.14
N ALA A 429 5.64 -22.73 5.20
CA ALA A 429 5.25 -21.65 6.10
C ALA A 429 6.45 -21.02 6.81
N ALA A 430 7.39 -21.84 7.28
CA ALA A 430 8.62 -21.37 7.89
C ALA A 430 9.43 -20.50 6.93
N ILE A 431 9.63 -20.95 5.67
CA ILE A 431 10.36 -20.16 4.66
C ILE A 431 9.62 -18.86 4.35
N LEU A 432 8.30 -18.90 4.11
CA LEU A 432 7.51 -17.70 3.79
C LEU A 432 7.54 -16.65 4.89
N ALA A 433 7.52 -17.07 6.16
CA ALA A 433 7.60 -16.16 7.30
C ALA A 433 8.98 -15.50 7.48
N LEU A 434 10.01 -15.98 6.78
CA LEU A 434 11.35 -15.39 6.79
C LEU A 434 11.56 -14.41 5.64
N LEU A 435 10.64 -14.36 4.66
CA LEU A 435 10.73 -13.46 3.52
C LEU A 435 10.18 -12.08 3.88
N GLU A 436 10.96 -11.06 3.58
CA GLU A 436 10.47 -9.67 3.52
C GLU A 436 10.12 -9.28 2.08
N PRO A 437 9.27 -8.25 1.87
CA PRO A 437 8.94 -7.74 0.54
C PRO A 437 10.16 -7.37 -0.33
N GLU A 438 11.26 -6.96 0.30
CA GLU A 438 12.52 -6.62 -0.35
C GLU A 438 13.40 -7.82 -0.72
N ASP A 439 13.15 -9.01 -0.16
CA ASP A 439 13.93 -10.20 -0.45
C ASP A 439 13.69 -10.65 -1.89
N SER A 440 14.77 -10.69 -2.66
CA SER A 440 14.78 -10.99 -4.08
C SER A 440 15.20 -12.43 -4.37
N PHE A 441 15.79 -13.14 -3.40
CA PHE A 441 16.33 -14.48 -3.63
C PHE A 441 16.12 -15.40 -2.44
N ILE A 442 15.85 -16.67 -2.73
CA ILE A 442 15.95 -17.74 -1.74
C ILE A 442 17.06 -18.66 -2.21
N ILE A 443 18.09 -18.85 -1.38
CA ILE A 443 19.11 -19.87 -1.64
C ILE A 443 18.71 -21.08 -0.81
N LEU A 444 18.33 -22.17 -1.46
CA LEU A 444 17.92 -23.42 -0.82
C LEU A 444 19.05 -24.43 -0.89
N GLU A 445 19.63 -24.77 0.27
CA GLU A 445 20.68 -25.78 0.40
C GLU A 445 20.11 -27.05 1.06
N PRO A 446 19.70 -28.08 0.29
CA PRO A 446 19.20 -29.34 0.84
C PRO A 446 20.36 -30.22 1.34
N ALA A 447 21.04 -29.76 2.39
CA ALA A 447 22.22 -30.37 2.98
C ALA A 447 21.93 -31.74 3.62
N GLY A 448 21.96 -32.79 2.80
CA GLY A 448 21.76 -34.18 3.24
C GLY A 448 20.34 -34.71 3.06
N THR A 449 19.41 -33.92 2.53
CA THR A 449 18.08 -34.38 2.11
C THR A 449 18.23 -35.31 0.90
N ARG A 450 17.83 -36.58 1.04
CA ARG A 450 17.95 -37.60 -0.01
C ARG A 450 16.63 -37.84 -0.72
N ALA A 451 15.52 -37.69 0.00
CA ALA A 451 14.18 -37.90 -0.52
C ALA A 451 13.33 -36.62 -0.39
N VAL A 452 12.58 -36.34 -1.46
CA VAL A 452 11.56 -35.29 -1.53
C VAL A 452 10.34 -35.88 -2.22
N ASP A 453 9.20 -35.85 -1.55
CA ASP A 453 7.95 -36.29 -2.20
C ASP A 453 7.42 -35.27 -3.22
N ARG A 454 6.38 -35.68 -3.95
CA ARG A 454 5.76 -34.86 -4.98
C ARG A 454 5.13 -33.57 -4.41
N ALA A 455 4.51 -33.62 -3.23
CA ALA A 455 3.87 -32.46 -2.63
C ALA A 455 4.90 -31.38 -2.25
N ASN A 456 6.10 -31.79 -1.83
CA ASN A 456 7.21 -30.89 -1.52
C ASN A 456 7.80 -30.26 -2.79
N VAL A 457 7.93 -31.04 -3.87
CA VAL A 457 8.30 -30.50 -5.19
C VAL A 457 7.29 -29.44 -5.65
N GLU A 458 5.99 -29.73 -5.52
CA GLU A 458 4.92 -28.79 -5.91
C GLU A 458 4.91 -27.52 -5.04
N ASN A 459 5.13 -27.64 -3.72
CA ASN A 459 5.20 -26.48 -2.82
C ASN A 459 6.43 -25.61 -3.06
N LEU A 460 7.61 -26.21 -3.25
CA LEU A 460 8.82 -25.45 -3.59
C LEU A 460 8.69 -24.80 -4.97
N ALA A 461 8.04 -25.47 -5.93
CA ALA A 461 7.76 -24.88 -7.23
C ALA A 461 6.77 -23.71 -7.14
N ALA A 462 5.73 -23.82 -6.30
CA ALA A 462 4.80 -22.74 -6.04
C ALA A 462 5.49 -21.54 -5.38
N MET A 463 6.39 -21.78 -4.42
CA MET A 463 7.22 -20.75 -3.80
C MET A 463 8.13 -20.07 -4.83
N SER A 464 8.74 -20.83 -5.73
CA SER A 464 9.55 -20.23 -6.80
C SER A 464 8.72 -19.35 -7.74
N ARG A 465 7.49 -19.74 -8.08
CA ARG A 465 6.57 -18.87 -8.84
C ARG A 465 6.23 -17.58 -8.10
N LEU A 466 5.90 -17.67 -6.82
CA LEU A 466 5.64 -16.50 -5.98
C LEU A 466 6.86 -15.56 -5.93
N MET A 467 8.07 -16.13 -5.80
CA MET A 467 9.29 -15.32 -5.88
C MET A 467 9.41 -14.66 -7.25
N MET A 468 9.21 -15.38 -8.36
CA MET A 468 9.27 -14.82 -9.72
C MET A 468 8.25 -13.70 -9.97
N GLU A 469 7.04 -13.81 -9.41
CA GLU A 469 6.00 -12.76 -9.45
C GLU A 469 6.47 -11.49 -8.74
N ASN A 470 7.17 -11.61 -7.61
CA ASN A 470 7.84 -10.50 -6.92
C ASN A 470 9.20 -10.14 -7.54
N GLY A 471 9.44 -10.64 -8.75
CA GLY A 471 10.68 -10.46 -9.46
C GLY A 471 11.84 -11.31 -8.94
N GLY A 472 11.81 -11.97 -7.79
CA GLY A 472 12.87 -12.84 -7.29
C GLY A 472 13.07 -14.18 -8.01
N CYS A 473 13.94 -15.05 -7.46
CA CYS A 473 14.04 -16.46 -7.86
C CYS A 473 14.47 -17.35 -6.68
N VAL A 474 14.24 -18.65 -6.81
CA VAL A 474 14.73 -19.67 -5.87
C VAL A 474 15.93 -20.38 -6.52
N MET A 475 17.08 -20.26 -5.87
CA MET A 475 18.34 -20.89 -6.26
C MET A 475 18.58 -22.12 -5.40
N VAL A 476 18.72 -23.30 -6.00
CA VAL A 476 18.99 -24.54 -5.27
C VAL A 476 20.49 -24.87 -5.36
N ALA A 477 21.13 -25.01 -4.21
CA ALA A 477 22.58 -25.13 -4.10
C ALA A 477 22.99 -26.44 -3.42
N GLY A 478 23.97 -27.15 -3.97
CA GLY A 478 24.51 -28.37 -3.33
C GLY A 478 23.53 -29.55 -3.29
N ALA A 479 22.49 -29.53 -4.13
CA ALA A 479 21.54 -30.64 -4.22
C ALA A 479 22.19 -31.92 -4.73
N THR A 480 21.92 -33.03 -4.02
CA THR A 480 22.32 -34.38 -4.44
C THR A 480 21.65 -34.76 -5.77
N PRO A 481 22.21 -35.71 -6.54
CA PRO A 481 21.58 -36.21 -7.76
C PRO A 481 20.16 -36.74 -7.52
N GLU A 482 19.91 -37.39 -6.39
CA GLU A 482 18.60 -37.91 -5.99
C GLU A 482 17.60 -36.78 -5.77
N PHE A 483 18.00 -35.72 -5.07
CA PHE A 483 17.19 -34.52 -4.89
C PHE A 483 16.87 -33.89 -6.25
N ARG A 484 17.88 -33.66 -7.12
CA ARG A 484 17.67 -33.09 -8.47
C ARG A 484 16.70 -33.93 -9.29
N GLN A 485 16.81 -35.26 -9.21
CA GLN A 485 15.96 -36.19 -9.95
C GLN A 485 14.48 -36.09 -9.52
N ALA A 486 14.19 -35.81 -8.25
CA ALA A 486 12.82 -35.54 -7.78
C ALA A 486 12.20 -34.28 -8.42
N PHE A 487 13.04 -33.31 -8.80
CA PHE A 487 12.64 -32.05 -9.42
C PHE A 487 12.66 -32.07 -10.96
N LYS A 488 12.88 -33.22 -11.61
CA LYS A 488 13.02 -33.28 -13.08
C LYS A 488 11.89 -32.61 -13.87
N ASN A 489 10.65 -32.64 -13.34
CA ASN A 489 9.49 -32.00 -13.98
C ASN A 489 9.33 -30.50 -13.64
N ALA A 490 10.07 -30.01 -12.65
CA ALA A 490 10.08 -28.62 -12.18
C ALA A 490 11.46 -27.95 -12.34
N GLU A 491 12.41 -28.61 -13.01
CA GLU A 491 13.81 -28.19 -13.09
C GLU A 491 13.95 -26.78 -13.67
N SER A 492 13.12 -26.43 -14.65
CA SER A 492 13.08 -25.10 -15.29
C SER A 492 12.62 -23.95 -14.39
N VAL A 493 12.07 -24.25 -13.20
CA VAL A 493 11.55 -23.25 -12.26
C VAL A 493 12.62 -22.84 -11.23
N PHE A 494 13.76 -23.54 -11.18
CA PHE A 494 14.85 -23.28 -10.23
C PHE A 494 16.16 -23.01 -10.95
N GLU A 495 17.02 -22.23 -10.33
CA GLU A 495 18.42 -22.08 -10.75
C GLU A 495 19.29 -23.01 -9.91
N TRP A 496 20.07 -23.88 -10.55
CA TRP A 496 20.81 -24.93 -9.85
C TRP A 496 22.30 -24.61 -9.78
N TYR A 497 22.88 -24.77 -8.59
CA TYR A 497 24.28 -24.49 -8.31
C TYR A 497 24.94 -25.65 -7.58
N ASP A 498 26.26 -25.75 -7.74
CA ASP A 498 27.05 -26.81 -7.10
C ASP A 498 27.18 -26.62 -5.59
N ASN A 499 27.14 -25.39 -5.10
CA ASN A 499 27.21 -25.05 -3.67
C ASN A 499 26.63 -23.65 -3.40
N ALA A 500 26.41 -23.35 -2.11
CA ALA A 500 25.79 -22.09 -1.69
C ALA A 500 26.61 -20.85 -2.08
N GLU A 501 27.95 -20.94 -2.10
CA GLU A 501 28.82 -19.83 -2.51
C GLU A 501 28.66 -19.47 -3.98
N ALA A 502 28.48 -20.46 -4.86
CA ALA A 502 28.18 -20.24 -6.27
C ALA A 502 26.81 -19.57 -6.46
N ALA A 503 25.78 -20.02 -5.74
CA ALA A 503 24.46 -19.38 -5.75
C ALA A 503 24.52 -17.94 -5.23
N GLN A 504 25.23 -17.69 -4.13
CA GLN A 504 25.41 -16.35 -3.56
C GLN A 504 26.12 -15.39 -4.51
N ARG A 505 27.17 -15.83 -5.21
CA ARG A 505 27.84 -15.02 -6.24
C ARG A 505 26.89 -14.68 -7.38
N SER A 506 26.12 -15.64 -7.86
CA SER A 506 25.13 -15.39 -8.92
C SER A 506 24.03 -14.43 -8.46
N ALA A 507 23.52 -14.56 -7.23
CA ALA A 507 22.57 -13.61 -6.66
C ALA A 507 23.17 -12.20 -6.57
N ALA A 508 24.43 -12.08 -6.15
CA ALA A 508 25.14 -10.80 -6.12
C ALA A 508 25.28 -10.17 -7.51
N GLU A 509 25.60 -10.97 -8.53
CA GLU A 509 25.65 -10.52 -9.92
C GLU A 509 24.28 -10.06 -10.40
N ILE A 510 23.21 -10.84 -10.16
CA ILE A 510 21.84 -10.48 -10.56
C ILE A 510 21.40 -9.19 -9.85
N ILE A 511 21.78 -8.96 -8.60
CA ILE A 511 21.46 -7.70 -7.89
C ILE A 511 22.28 -6.53 -8.41
N GLY A 512 23.55 -6.76 -8.72
CA GLY A 512 24.36 -5.80 -9.47
C GLY A 512 23.64 -5.40 -10.76
N PHE A 513 23.06 -6.37 -11.48
CA PHE A 513 22.23 -6.16 -12.66
C PHE A 513 20.87 -5.49 -12.35
N ARG A 514 20.20 -5.78 -11.24
CA ARG A 514 18.89 -5.19 -10.86
C ARG A 514 18.99 -3.74 -10.42
N ASN A 515 20.10 -3.35 -9.80
CA ASN A 515 20.41 -1.95 -9.53
C ASN A 515 20.99 -1.22 -10.76
N THR A 516 21.16 -1.94 -11.88
CA THR A 516 21.47 -1.29 -13.14
C THR A 516 20.18 -0.68 -13.66
N LEU A 517 20.11 0.64 -13.52
CA LEU A 517 19.34 1.58 -14.32
C LEU A 517 19.01 1.03 -15.73
N VAL A 518 17.96 1.57 -16.35
CA VAL A 518 17.97 1.73 -17.81
C VAL A 518 19.24 2.52 -18.18
N GLN A 519 20.36 1.82 -18.36
CA GLN A 519 21.64 2.41 -18.70
C GLN A 519 21.74 2.47 -20.22
N GLY A 520 21.81 3.70 -20.73
CA GLY A 520 22.36 3.98 -22.05
C GLY A 520 21.39 4.62 -23.02
N VAL A 521 21.14 5.92 -22.86
CA VAL A 521 20.82 6.75 -24.02
C VAL A 521 22.12 6.92 -24.83
N GLU A 522 22.46 5.95 -25.68
CA GLU A 522 23.36 6.24 -26.79
C GLU A 522 22.59 7.05 -27.84
N GLU A 523 22.69 8.37 -27.73
CA GLU A 523 22.13 9.31 -28.70
C GLU A 523 22.88 9.23 -30.03
N THR A 524 22.47 8.29 -30.87
CA THR A 524 22.80 8.34 -32.29
C THR A 524 21.63 8.99 -33.02
N GLY A 525 21.71 10.31 -33.18
CA GLY A 525 20.83 11.06 -34.06
C GLY A 525 21.13 10.68 -35.51
N ILE A 526 20.43 9.67 -36.02
CA ILE A 526 20.56 9.23 -37.41
C ILE A 526 19.24 9.56 -38.11
N ASP A 527 19.27 10.48 -39.07
CA ASP A 527 18.11 10.92 -39.88
C ASP A 527 16.91 11.46 -39.09
N GLY A 528 17.14 12.12 -37.96
CA GLY A 528 16.05 12.64 -37.12
C GLY A 528 15.23 11.54 -36.42
N CYS A 529 15.80 10.33 -36.30
CA CYS A 529 15.35 9.27 -35.42
C CYS A 529 16.26 9.22 -34.19
N LYS A 530 15.71 8.85 -33.03
CA LYS A 530 16.50 8.62 -31.81
C LYS A 530 16.44 7.15 -31.41
N ARG A 531 17.58 6.58 -31.02
CA ARG A 531 17.67 5.24 -30.45
C ARG A 531 17.75 5.33 -28.94
N ILE A 532 16.99 4.49 -28.24
CA ILE A 532 17.12 4.28 -26.79
C ILE A 532 17.43 2.80 -26.58
N ARG A 533 18.53 2.51 -25.88
CA ARG A 533 18.88 1.15 -25.50
C ARG A 533 18.30 0.84 -24.14
N LEU A 534 17.55 -0.25 -24.05
CA LEU A 534 16.96 -0.71 -22.80
C LEU A 534 17.71 -1.96 -22.32
N ALA A 535 17.97 -1.99 -21.02
CA ALA A 535 18.64 -3.09 -20.34
C ALA A 535 17.90 -3.43 -19.05
N GLY A 536 18.03 -4.68 -18.61
CA GLY A 536 17.45 -5.14 -17.35
C GLY A 536 15.96 -5.47 -17.45
N ARG A 537 15.17 -5.02 -16.46
CA ARG A 537 13.75 -5.38 -16.34
C ARG A 537 12.89 -4.14 -16.55
N MET A 538 11.88 -4.26 -17.39
CA MET A 538 10.94 -3.19 -17.66
C MET A 538 9.59 -3.56 -17.04
N GLY A 539 9.35 -3.03 -15.84
CA GLY A 539 8.16 -3.26 -15.04
C GLY A 539 7.98 -2.22 -13.94
N LEU A 540 6.98 -2.38 -13.08
CA LEU A 540 6.63 -1.38 -12.06
C LEU A 540 7.86 -0.91 -11.26
N GLY A 541 8.03 0.42 -11.18
CA GLY A 541 9.06 1.05 -10.35
C GLY A 541 9.87 2.13 -11.07
N PRO A 542 10.95 2.64 -10.44
CA PRO A 542 11.71 3.80 -10.93
C PRO A 542 12.27 3.65 -12.34
N ALA A 543 12.61 2.43 -12.75
CA ALA A 543 13.11 2.16 -14.10
C ALA A 543 12.07 2.44 -15.19
N LEU A 544 10.79 2.20 -14.91
CA LEU A 544 9.70 2.50 -15.83
C LEU A 544 9.47 4.01 -15.90
N ASP A 545 9.46 4.70 -14.76
CA ASP A 545 9.34 6.17 -14.69
C ASP A 545 10.47 6.86 -15.46
N ASP A 546 11.70 6.37 -15.31
CA ASP A 546 12.87 6.88 -16.01
C ASP A 546 12.78 6.60 -17.52
N PHE A 547 12.30 5.42 -17.93
CA PHE A 547 12.03 5.12 -19.34
C PHE A 547 11.00 6.08 -19.95
N GLU A 548 9.87 6.30 -19.26
CA GLU A 548 8.82 7.22 -19.74
C GLU A 548 9.31 8.66 -19.79
N ARG A 549 10.06 9.10 -18.77
CA ARG A 549 10.68 10.43 -18.73
C ARG A 549 11.63 10.62 -19.90
N GLN A 550 12.51 9.66 -20.16
CA GLN A 550 13.44 9.70 -21.29
C GLN A 550 12.70 9.79 -22.63
N CYS A 551 11.66 8.97 -22.85
CA CYS A 551 10.86 9.05 -24.06
C CYS A 551 10.19 10.43 -24.22
N ASN A 552 9.64 10.97 -23.13
CA ASN A 552 9.04 12.30 -23.12
C ASN A 552 10.04 13.41 -23.42
N ASP A 553 11.26 13.33 -22.91
CA ASP A 553 12.31 14.30 -23.19
C ASP A 553 12.78 14.23 -24.65
N VAL A 554 12.82 13.03 -25.23
CA VAL A 554 13.03 12.83 -26.68
C VAL A 554 11.91 13.51 -27.49
N PHE A 555 10.65 13.36 -27.08
CA PHE A 555 9.53 14.00 -27.74
C PHE A 555 9.52 15.53 -27.59
N LYS A 556 9.93 16.07 -26.44
CA LYS A 556 10.08 17.53 -26.23
C LYS A 556 11.17 18.11 -27.13
N ALA A 557 12.21 17.34 -27.43
CA ALA A 557 13.25 17.73 -28.40
C ALA A 557 12.78 17.70 -29.87
N GLY A 558 11.50 17.40 -30.13
CA GLY A 558 10.92 17.40 -31.48
C GLY A 558 11.19 16.12 -32.28
N VAL A 559 11.75 15.08 -31.65
CA VAL A 559 11.93 13.78 -32.30
C VAL A 559 10.57 13.09 -32.42
N ARG A 560 10.25 12.62 -33.63
CA ARG A 560 9.00 11.91 -33.93
C ARG A 560 9.19 10.39 -34.06
N ASP A 561 10.38 9.95 -34.48
CA ASP A 561 10.69 8.54 -34.71
C ASP A 561 11.64 8.00 -33.65
N LEU A 562 11.30 6.84 -33.08
CA LEU A 562 12.03 6.22 -31.99
C LEU A 562 12.35 4.76 -32.31
N VAL A 563 13.59 4.36 -32.04
CA VAL A 563 14.04 2.95 -32.09
C VAL A 563 14.38 2.50 -30.68
N LEU A 564 13.68 1.50 -30.17
CA LEU A 564 13.99 0.88 -28.89
C LEU A 564 14.79 -0.39 -29.12
N ASP A 565 16.01 -0.43 -28.58
CA ASP A 565 16.85 -1.62 -28.61
C ASP A 565 16.62 -2.44 -27.33
N LEU A 566 16.03 -3.62 -27.49
CA LEU A 566 15.68 -4.51 -26.39
C LEU A 566 16.72 -5.63 -26.16
N SER A 567 17.91 -5.54 -26.78
CA SER A 567 18.94 -6.59 -26.74
C SER A 567 19.34 -7.02 -25.32
N GLU A 568 19.27 -6.10 -24.36
CA GLU A 568 19.64 -6.34 -22.96
C GLU A 568 18.44 -6.40 -22.01
N VAL A 569 17.20 -6.39 -22.54
CA VAL A 569 15.99 -6.52 -21.72
C VAL A 569 15.75 -7.98 -21.38
N GLN A 570 15.77 -8.29 -20.09
CA GLN A 570 15.58 -9.64 -19.55
C GLN A 570 14.10 -9.99 -19.38
N THR A 571 13.30 -9.04 -18.85
CA THR A 571 11.87 -9.24 -18.60
C THR A 571 11.07 -7.99 -18.91
N LEU A 572 9.82 -8.19 -19.35
CA LEU A 572 8.82 -7.15 -19.62
C LEU A 572 7.51 -7.60 -18.98
N ASP A 573 6.94 -6.79 -18.08
CA ASP A 573 5.63 -7.07 -17.47
C ASP A 573 4.49 -6.32 -18.20
N ASP A 574 3.27 -6.39 -17.66
CA ASP A 574 2.10 -5.74 -18.24
C ASP A 574 2.22 -4.21 -18.27
N LEU A 575 2.86 -3.60 -17.27
CA LEU A 575 3.07 -2.16 -17.18
C LEU A 575 4.16 -1.69 -18.15
N GLY A 576 5.23 -2.47 -18.31
CA GLY A 576 6.22 -2.27 -19.35
C GLY A 576 5.59 -2.31 -20.74
N THR A 577 4.71 -3.28 -20.98
CA THR A 577 3.98 -3.43 -22.25
C THR A 577 3.01 -2.27 -22.51
N LEU A 578 2.28 -1.82 -21.47
CA LEU A 578 1.46 -0.61 -21.52
C LEU A 578 2.28 0.64 -21.86
N SER A 579 3.45 0.79 -21.25
CA SER A 579 4.34 1.93 -21.48
C SER A 579 4.88 1.92 -22.92
N LEU A 580 5.27 0.76 -23.45
CA LEU A 580 5.64 0.63 -24.87
C LEU A 580 4.50 1.05 -25.81
N ALA A 581 3.26 0.63 -25.50
CA ALA A 581 2.10 1.02 -26.29
C ALA A 581 1.80 2.54 -26.20
N ALA A 582 1.99 3.14 -25.03
CA ALA A 582 1.84 4.58 -24.82
C ALA A 582 2.88 5.38 -25.61
N VAL A 583 4.16 4.98 -25.57
CA VAL A 583 5.24 5.56 -26.37
C VAL A 583 4.95 5.41 -27.87
N ALA A 584 4.47 4.25 -28.31
CA ALA A 584 4.09 4.03 -29.70
C ALA A 584 2.96 4.96 -30.16
N LYS A 585 1.96 5.18 -29.31
CA LYS A 585 0.88 6.14 -29.55
C LYS A 585 1.46 7.56 -29.64
N ALA A 586 2.34 7.94 -28.73
CA ALA A 586 2.97 9.26 -28.71
C ALA A 586 3.82 9.55 -29.97
N CYS A 587 4.51 8.55 -30.52
CA CYS A 587 5.17 8.65 -31.83
C CYS A 587 4.16 8.88 -32.96
N ARG A 588 3.09 8.08 -33.02
CA ARG A 588 2.06 8.20 -34.08
C ARG A 588 1.33 9.55 -34.04
N ASP A 589 0.98 10.02 -32.85
CA ASP A 589 0.30 11.31 -32.65
C ASP A 589 1.19 12.48 -33.15
N ARG A 590 2.50 12.27 -33.28
CA ARG A 590 3.49 13.23 -33.82
C ARG A 590 3.89 12.95 -35.27
N GLY A 591 3.19 12.04 -35.96
CA GLY A 591 3.48 11.66 -37.34
C GLY A 591 4.80 10.90 -37.51
N GLY A 592 5.27 10.21 -36.46
CA GLY A 592 6.41 9.31 -36.52
C GLY A 592 6.06 7.87 -36.14
N SER A 593 7.09 7.06 -35.92
CA SER A 593 6.97 5.62 -35.67
C SER A 593 7.84 5.15 -34.50
N LEU A 594 7.34 4.15 -33.78
CA LEU A 594 8.13 3.36 -32.83
C LEU A 594 8.53 2.04 -33.48
N VAL A 595 9.80 1.68 -33.40
CA VAL A 595 10.34 0.39 -33.89
C VAL A 595 11.12 -0.30 -32.77
N LEU A 596 10.89 -1.60 -32.58
CA LEU A 596 11.65 -2.43 -31.65
C LEU A 596 12.74 -3.19 -32.41
N ILE A 597 13.97 -3.19 -31.90
CA ILE A 597 15.08 -3.96 -32.46
C ILE A 597 15.66 -4.95 -31.44
N ALA A 598 16.32 -5.99 -31.97
CA ALA A 598 17.04 -6.98 -31.18
C ALA A 598 16.20 -7.63 -30.05
N VAL A 599 14.89 -7.80 -30.29
CA VAL A 599 13.96 -8.32 -29.28
C VAL A 599 14.30 -9.76 -28.92
N PRO A 600 14.66 -10.06 -27.66
CA PRO A 600 14.96 -11.43 -27.22
C PRO A 600 13.77 -12.36 -27.47
N ARG A 601 14.05 -13.61 -27.84
CA ARG A 601 13.02 -14.61 -28.22
C ARG A 601 11.93 -14.80 -27.15
N LYS A 602 12.30 -14.71 -25.87
CA LYS A 602 11.34 -14.78 -24.74
C LYS A 602 10.34 -13.61 -24.80
N LEU A 603 10.81 -12.39 -25.05
CA LEU A 603 9.95 -11.21 -25.15
C LEU A 603 9.13 -11.19 -26.45
N GLN A 604 9.64 -11.76 -27.54
CA GLN A 604 8.87 -11.86 -28.80
C GLN A 604 7.54 -12.58 -28.58
N THR A 605 7.59 -13.69 -27.84
CA THR A 605 6.39 -14.50 -27.52
C THR A 605 5.40 -13.65 -26.72
N TRP A 606 5.88 -12.90 -25.72
CA TRP A 606 5.05 -12.04 -24.88
C TRP A 606 4.37 -10.92 -25.67
N LEU A 607 5.14 -10.20 -26.50
CA LEU A 607 4.64 -9.11 -27.36
C LEU A 607 3.64 -9.59 -28.42
N GLU A 608 3.67 -10.87 -28.80
CA GLU A 608 2.69 -11.46 -29.72
C GLU A 608 1.34 -11.71 -29.05
N PHE A 609 1.35 -12.04 -27.76
CA PHE A 609 0.12 -12.24 -26.99
C PHE A 609 -0.57 -10.92 -26.66
N ASP A 610 0.17 -9.85 -26.34
CA ASP A 610 -0.43 -8.55 -26.05
C ASP A 610 -0.93 -7.85 -27.32
N SER A 611 -2.25 -7.68 -27.40
CA SER A 611 -2.94 -6.99 -28.51
C SER A 611 -2.43 -5.57 -28.81
N LYS A 612 -1.94 -4.85 -27.80
CA LYS A 612 -1.45 -3.45 -27.91
C LYS A 612 -0.05 -3.41 -28.53
N CYS A 613 0.78 -4.40 -28.26
CA CYS A 613 2.16 -4.47 -28.76
C CYS A 613 2.33 -5.34 -30.00
N ARG A 614 1.37 -6.20 -30.32
CA ARG A 614 1.39 -7.06 -31.51
C ARG A 614 1.64 -6.29 -32.82
N GLN A 615 1.18 -5.05 -32.89
CA GLN A 615 1.31 -4.19 -34.08
C GLN A 615 2.66 -3.46 -34.18
N LEU A 616 3.51 -3.52 -33.16
CA LEU A 616 4.79 -2.83 -33.17
C LEU A 616 5.76 -3.52 -34.15
N PRO A 617 6.39 -2.77 -35.08
CA PRO A 617 7.42 -3.31 -35.95
C PRO A 617 8.59 -3.85 -35.12
N ARG A 618 8.96 -5.09 -35.38
CA ARG A 618 10.08 -5.79 -34.74
C ARG A 618 11.10 -6.14 -35.82
N LEU A 619 12.29 -5.56 -35.75
CA LEU A 619 13.32 -5.69 -36.77
C LEU A 619 14.62 -6.24 -36.16
N PRO A 620 15.47 -6.94 -36.95
CA PRO A 620 16.63 -7.62 -36.39
C PRO A 620 17.71 -6.66 -35.88
N ASP A 621 17.87 -5.49 -36.51
CA ASP A 621 18.94 -4.55 -36.23
C ASP A 621 18.53 -3.09 -36.54
N LEU A 622 19.38 -2.15 -36.10
CA LEU A 622 19.19 -0.71 -36.29
C LEU A 622 19.13 -0.32 -37.77
N LYS A 623 19.94 -0.94 -38.63
CA LYS A 623 19.98 -0.63 -40.07
C LYS A 623 18.62 -0.91 -40.70
N SER A 624 18.06 -2.08 -40.41
CA SER A 624 16.73 -2.50 -40.86
C SER A 624 15.64 -1.57 -40.35
N ALA A 625 15.72 -1.15 -39.07
CA ALA A 625 14.80 -0.18 -38.50
C ALA A 625 14.82 1.17 -39.21
N LEU A 626 16.01 1.73 -39.45
CA LEU A 626 16.15 3.00 -40.16
C LEU A 626 15.64 2.91 -41.60
N SER A 627 15.95 1.82 -42.32
CA SER A 627 15.40 1.59 -43.66
C SER A 627 13.87 1.51 -43.66
N TRP A 628 13.28 0.84 -42.66
CA TRP A 628 11.83 0.75 -42.51
C TRP A 628 11.19 2.12 -42.23
N ILE A 629 11.79 2.92 -41.34
CA ILE A 629 11.31 4.28 -41.00
C ILE A 629 11.40 5.20 -42.23
N ARG A 630 12.50 5.18 -42.98
CA ARG A 630 12.65 5.98 -44.21
C ARG A 630 11.56 5.66 -45.23
N ARG A 631 11.35 4.37 -45.52
CA ARG A 631 10.27 3.93 -46.42
C ARG A 631 8.89 4.38 -45.93
N LYS A 632 8.63 4.29 -44.63
CA LYS A 632 7.37 4.75 -44.04
C LYS A 632 7.14 6.26 -44.18
N ARG A 633 8.21 7.06 -44.10
CA ARG A 633 8.16 8.51 -44.35
C ARG A 633 7.97 8.85 -45.83
N GLU A 634 8.43 8.01 -46.75
CA GLU A 634 8.21 8.19 -48.20
C GLU A 634 6.78 7.81 -48.60
N GLU A 635 6.13 6.90 -47.86
CA GLU A 635 4.73 6.49 -48.07
C GLU A 635 3.70 7.47 -47.50
N ALA A 636 4.08 8.32 -46.54
CA ALA A 636 3.22 9.25 -45.82
C ALA A 636 3.38 10.68 -46.36
#